data_AF-A0A2L2N918-F1
#
_entry.id   AF-A0A2L2N918-F1
#
_cell.length_a   1.000
_cell.length_b   1.000
_cell.length_c   1.000
_cell.angle_alpha   90.00
_cell.angle_beta   90.00
_cell.angle_gamma   90.00
#
_symmetry.space_group_name_H-M   'P 1'
#
loop_
_entity.id
_entity.type
_entity.pdbx_description
1 polymer ?
#
loop_
_entity_poly.entity_id
_entity_poly.type
_entity_poly.pdbx_seq_one_letter_code
_entity_poly.pdbx_strand_id
1 'polypeptide(L)'
;MSLKKLFLVALGLLIAIVVGIFTDNKVIAQSATDLALALYHAPIHYQDTDSTKYSADYITRFDYDSDWRGTNNWDNLFQFPLSSHGYYSVAETCTHWFITYSFYHPQDWTDIPFDQEHENDLEGLLTIVRKDGSAFGKLEGVVTVFHNDFYSYTPTGSPLRNGAESIDGTLTMNSYSRHLRKQLKPLCG
;
A
#
# COMPACT_ATOMS: atom_id res chain seq x y z
N MET A 1 45.37 -13.64 -47.43
CA MET A 1 45.37 -13.63 -45.94
C MET A 1 45.86 -14.99 -45.47
N SER A 2 46.87 -15.10 -44.59
CA SER A 2 47.42 -16.43 -44.25
C SER A 2 46.44 -17.24 -43.40
N LEU A 3 46.50 -18.58 -43.51
CA LEU A 3 45.59 -19.51 -42.81
C LEU A 3 45.53 -19.25 -41.30
N LYS A 4 46.65 -18.81 -40.70
CA LYS A 4 46.73 -18.39 -39.28
C LYS A 4 45.83 -17.19 -38.97
N LYS A 5 45.74 -16.21 -39.87
CA LYS A 5 44.87 -15.02 -39.69
C LYS A 5 43.39 -15.40 -39.81
N LEU A 6 43.03 -16.34 -40.69
CA LEU A 6 41.65 -16.84 -40.79
C LEU A 6 41.22 -17.58 -39.52
N PHE A 7 42.11 -18.41 -38.97
CA PHE A 7 41.83 -19.19 -37.76
C PHE A 7 41.65 -18.31 -36.52
N LEU A 8 42.47 -17.27 -36.37
CA LEU A 8 42.38 -16.32 -35.27
C LEU A 8 41.09 -15.48 -35.33
N VAL A 9 40.65 -15.10 -36.54
CA VAL A 9 39.39 -14.36 -36.73
C VAL A 9 38.18 -15.25 -36.45
N ALA A 10 38.18 -16.51 -36.92
CA ALA A 10 37.11 -17.45 -36.64
C ALA A 10 37.00 -17.80 -35.15
N LEU A 11 38.14 -17.97 -34.46
CA LEU A 11 38.17 -18.21 -33.02
C LEU A 11 37.67 -17.00 -32.23
N GLY A 12 38.05 -15.79 -32.64
CA GLY A 12 37.56 -14.54 -32.04
C GLY A 12 36.04 -14.37 -32.20
N LEU A 13 35.49 -14.69 -33.37
CA LEU A 13 34.04 -14.68 -33.61
C LEU A 13 33.31 -15.72 -32.75
N LEU A 14 33.87 -16.93 -32.64
CA LEU A 14 33.28 -18.00 -31.85
C LEU A 14 33.24 -17.63 -30.36
N ILE A 15 34.33 -17.04 -29.83
CA ILE A 15 34.40 -16.56 -28.45
C ILE A 15 33.38 -15.44 -28.22
N ALA A 16 33.24 -14.48 -29.15
CA ALA A 16 32.28 -13.39 -29.01
C ALA A 16 30.81 -13.89 -29.01
N ILE A 17 30.49 -14.87 -29.85
CA ILE A 17 29.16 -15.49 -29.89
C ILE A 17 28.90 -16.28 -28.60
N VAL A 18 29.87 -17.06 -28.14
CA VAL A 18 29.76 -17.83 -26.89
C VAL A 18 29.59 -16.90 -25.69
N VAL A 19 30.38 -15.82 -25.60
CA VAL A 19 30.22 -14.81 -24.54
C VAL A 19 28.85 -14.12 -24.62
N GLY A 20 28.36 -13.79 -25.82
CA GLY A 20 27.04 -13.20 -26.03
C GLY A 20 25.86 -14.12 -25.65
N ILE A 21 26.02 -15.43 -25.78
CA ILE A 21 25.03 -16.43 -25.33
C ILE A 21 25.04 -16.58 -23.80
N PHE A 22 26.18 -16.33 -23.14
CA PHE A 22 26.30 -16.40 -21.68
C PHE A 22 26.03 -15.06 -20.97
N THR A 23 25.98 -13.94 -21.67
CA THR A 23 25.49 -12.67 -21.13
C THR A 23 23.98 -12.62 -21.22
N ASP A 24 23.31 -13.45 -20.43
CA ASP A 24 21.96 -13.15 -19.98
C ASP A 24 22.08 -11.91 -19.08
N ASN A 25 22.07 -10.73 -19.70
CA ASN A 25 21.86 -9.48 -19.00
C ASN A 25 20.43 -9.54 -18.47
N LYS A 26 20.23 -10.21 -17.33
CA LYS A 26 19.09 -9.94 -16.47
C LYS A 26 19.20 -8.46 -16.16
N VAL A 27 18.42 -7.66 -16.88
CA VAL A 27 18.13 -6.30 -16.50
C VAL A 27 17.64 -6.42 -15.07
N ILE A 28 18.50 -6.07 -14.12
CA ILE A 28 18.10 -5.96 -12.73
C ILE A 28 17.20 -4.74 -12.74
N ALA A 29 15.90 -4.97 -12.94
CA ALA A 29 14.91 -3.94 -12.76
C ALA A 29 15.17 -3.40 -11.36
N GLN A 30 15.53 -2.13 -11.28
CA GLN A 30 15.75 -1.48 -10.00
C GLN A 30 14.48 -1.70 -9.16
N SER A 31 14.66 -2.20 -7.93
CA SER A 31 13.53 -2.41 -7.04
C SER A 31 12.74 -1.12 -6.94
N ALA A 32 11.42 -1.21 -7.05
CA ALA A 32 10.57 -0.04 -6.88
C ALA A 32 10.89 0.61 -5.52
N THR A 33 11.02 1.93 -5.50
CA THR A 33 11.15 2.68 -4.24
C THR A 33 9.91 2.44 -3.37
N ASP A 34 10.03 2.58 -2.05
CA ASP A 34 8.90 2.44 -1.13
C ASP A 34 7.71 3.32 -1.51
N LEU A 35 7.96 4.56 -1.93
CA LEU A 35 6.90 5.46 -2.41
C LEU A 35 6.21 4.90 -3.66
N ALA A 36 6.96 4.37 -4.62
CA ALA A 36 6.40 3.77 -5.83
C ALA A 36 5.59 2.50 -5.52
N LEU A 37 6.07 1.65 -4.60
CA LEU A 37 5.32 0.49 -4.09
C LEU A 37 4.02 0.92 -3.43
N ALA A 38 4.09 1.92 -2.54
CA ALA A 38 2.93 2.45 -1.85
C ALA A 38 1.92 3.08 -2.83
N LEU A 39 2.36 3.89 -3.78
CA LEU A 39 1.46 4.50 -4.77
C LEU A 39 0.81 3.46 -5.70
N TYR A 40 1.53 2.40 -6.05
CA TYR A 40 0.98 1.31 -6.86
C TYR A 40 -0.09 0.53 -6.10
N HIS A 41 0.20 0.17 -4.85
CA HIS A 41 -0.69 -0.64 -4.02
C HIS A 41 -1.73 0.18 -3.25
N ALA A 42 -1.74 1.51 -3.33
CA ALA A 42 -2.65 2.35 -2.54
C ALA A 42 -4.12 1.96 -2.75
N PRO A 43 -4.93 1.94 -1.68
CA PRO A 43 -6.35 1.59 -1.75
C PRO A 43 -7.17 2.68 -2.46
N ILE A 44 -8.37 2.29 -2.87
CA ILE A 44 -9.49 3.22 -3.05
C ILE A 44 -10.24 3.25 -1.72
N HIS A 45 -10.23 4.40 -1.05
CA HIS A 45 -10.92 4.59 0.23
C HIS A 45 -12.32 5.13 -0.02
N TYR A 46 -13.35 4.32 0.27
CA TYR A 46 -14.72 4.81 0.37
C TYR A 46 -15.01 5.05 1.84
N GLN A 47 -15.35 6.29 2.15
CA GLN A 47 -15.62 6.72 3.49
C GLN A 47 -17.05 7.23 3.56
N ASP A 48 -17.80 6.67 4.51
CA ASP A 48 -19.04 7.28 4.94
C ASP A 48 -18.71 8.42 5.91
N THR A 49 -19.51 9.48 5.88
CA THR A 49 -19.31 10.64 6.75
C THR A 49 -20.62 10.97 7.43
N ASP A 50 -20.55 11.32 8.70
CA ASP A 50 -21.68 11.77 9.46
C ASP A 50 -22.37 12.98 8.82
N SER A 51 -23.68 13.04 8.95
CA SER A 51 -24.50 14.07 8.31
C SER A 51 -24.51 15.41 9.06
N THR A 52 -24.18 15.41 10.36
CA THR A 52 -24.24 16.59 11.23
C THR A 52 -22.87 17.22 11.41
N LYS A 53 -21.79 16.42 11.41
CA LYS A 53 -20.40 16.85 11.59
C LYS A 53 -19.41 16.16 10.65
N TYR A 54 -19.76 16.04 9.36
CA TYR A 54 -18.93 15.40 8.31
C TYR A 54 -17.43 15.77 8.29
N SER A 55 -17.05 16.98 8.73
CA SER A 55 -15.64 17.39 8.77
C SER A 55 -14.82 16.63 9.80
N ALA A 56 -15.45 16.11 10.87
CA ALA A 56 -14.80 15.26 11.86
C ALA A 56 -14.23 14.00 11.21
N ASP A 57 -14.96 13.45 10.25
CA ASP A 57 -14.56 12.24 9.52
C ASP A 57 -13.49 12.52 8.46
N TYR A 58 -13.14 13.77 8.16
CA TYR A 58 -12.20 14.02 7.08
C TYR A 58 -10.82 13.46 7.38
N ILE A 59 -10.27 12.72 6.43
CA ILE A 59 -8.87 12.31 6.46
C ILE A 59 -8.00 13.53 6.23
N THR A 60 -7.06 13.80 7.12
CA THR A 60 -6.14 14.95 7.02
C THR A 60 -4.77 14.65 7.63
N ARG A 61 -3.89 15.66 7.66
CA ARG A 61 -2.61 15.60 8.35
C ARG A 61 -2.82 15.66 9.86
N PHE A 62 -1.93 15.06 10.64
CA PHE A 62 -1.96 15.16 12.10
C PHE A 62 -1.69 16.59 12.56
N ASP A 63 -0.78 17.26 11.86
CA ASP A 63 -0.33 18.64 12.06
C ASP A 63 -1.01 19.58 11.04
N TYR A 64 -2.31 19.39 10.77
CA TYR A 64 -3.04 20.20 9.80
C TYR A 64 -3.13 21.69 10.21
N ASP A 65 -2.99 21.97 11.50
CA ASP A 65 -2.92 23.28 12.13
C ASP A 65 -1.48 23.81 12.30
N SER A 66 -0.49 23.10 11.73
CA SER A 66 0.94 23.41 11.79
C SER A 66 1.60 23.23 13.16
N ASP A 67 1.00 22.47 14.08
CA ASP A 67 1.66 22.02 15.30
C ASP A 67 1.60 20.49 15.50
N TRP A 68 2.29 19.97 16.50
CA TRP A 68 2.34 18.53 16.80
C TRP A 68 1.61 18.19 18.10
N ARG A 69 0.53 18.91 18.41
CA ARG A 69 -0.24 18.75 19.64
C ARG A 69 -1.53 18.01 19.32
N GLY A 70 -1.55 16.71 19.59
CA GLY A 70 -2.73 15.88 19.35
C GLY A 70 -3.86 16.07 20.38
N THR A 71 -3.89 17.15 21.15
CA THR A 71 -4.89 17.36 22.23
C THR A 71 -5.73 18.62 22.02
N ASN A 72 -5.68 19.22 20.82
CA ASN A 72 -6.42 20.42 20.43
C ASN A 72 -6.87 20.36 18.96
N ASN A 73 -6.71 19.21 18.30
CA ASN A 73 -7.18 18.98 16.94
C ASN A 73 -8.71 18.93 16.88
N TRP A 74 -9.41 18.59 17.95
CA TRP A 74 -10.87 18.74 17.99
C TRP A 74 -11.27 20.22 17.98
N ASP A 75 -10.64 21.02 18.84
CA ASP A 75 -10.90 22.47 18.94
C ASP A 75 -10.50 23.21 17.64
N ASN A 76 -9.48 22.72 16.95
CA ASN A 76 -8.94 23.31 15.73
C ASN A 76 -9.66 22.89 14.44
N LEU A 77 -10.57 21.91 14.51
CA LEU A 77 -11.21 21.29 13.35
C LEU A 77 -11.79 22.30 12.34
N PHE A 78 -12.42 23.37 12.83
CA PHE A 78 -13.08 24.38 12.00
C PHE A 78 -12.23 25.62 11.72
N GLN A 79 -11.01 25.67 12.25
CA GLN A 79 -10.13 26.83 12.18
C GLN A 79 -9.10 26.73 11.04
N PHE A 80 -8.88 25.52 10.50
CA PHE A 80 -7.82 25.24 9.53
C PHE A 80 -8.34 24.37 8.36
N PRO A 81 -7.68 24.42 7.19
CA PRO A 81 -8.05 23.59 6.05
C PRO A 81 -7.68 22.12 6.27
N LEU A 82 -8.64 21.22 6.03
CA LEU A 82 -8.47 19.76 6.17
C LEU A 82 -8.15 19.13 4.81
N SER A 83 -6.91 19.30 4.34
CA SER A 83 -6.46 18.72 3.08
C SER A 83 -6.19 17.22 3.22
N SER A 84 -6.70 16.41 2.29
CA SER A 84 -6.56 14.95 2.37
C SER A 84 -5.12 14.48 2.40
N HIS A 85 -4.83 13.55 3.31
CA HIS A 85 -3.47 13.04 3.52
C HIS A 85 -3.47 11.57 3.94
N GLY A 86 -2.60 10.76 3.32
CA GLY A 86 -2.40 9.37 3.73
C GLY A 86 -0.95 9.15 4.11
N TYR A 87 -0.73 8.41 5.20
CA TYR A 87 0.60 7.97 5.61
C TYR A 87 0.85 6.56 5.10
N TYR A 88 2.12 6.21 4.89
CA TYR A 88 2.50 4.85 4.58
C TYR A 88 3.83 4.46 5.24
N SER A 89 4.01 3.15 5.44
CA SER A 89 5.28 2.55 5.80
C SER A 89 5.47 1.25 5.02
N VAL A 90 6.69 0.96 4.59
CA VAL A 90 7.03 -0.29 3.90
C VAL A 90 8.03 -1.05 4.75
N ALA A 91 7.66 -2.28 5.13
CA ALA A 91 8.56 -3.27 5.69
C ALA A 91 8.69 -4.44 4.70
N GLU A 92 9.82 -5.13 4.70
CA GLU A 92 10.05 -6.22 3.75
C GLU A 92 10.76 -7.43 4.35
N THR A 93 10.52 -8.58 3.73
CA THR A 93 11.25 -9.83 3.93
C THR A 93 11.87 -10.28 2.60
N CYS A 94 12.53 -11.43 2.59
CA CYS A 94 13.04 -12.01 1.34
C CYS A 94 11.93 -12.27 0.31
N THR A 95 10.69 -12.49 0.74
CA THR A 95 9.59 -12.96 -0.13
C THR A 95 8.40 -12.01 -0.21
N HIS A 96 8.28 -11.03 0.70
CA HIS A 96 7.09 -10.16 0.76
C HIS A 96 7.45 -8.70 1.07
N TRP A 97 6.61 -7.80 0.60
CA TRP A 97 6.46 -6.44 1.13
C TRP A 97 5.20 -6.37 1.99
N PHE A 98 5.29 -5.58 3.06
CA PHE A 98 4.25 -5.27 4.02
C PHE A 98 4.08 -3.75 4.00
N ILE A 99 2.99 -3.28 3.41
CA ILE A 99 2.73 -1.85 3.23
C ILE A 99 1.59 -1.44 4.14
N THR A 100 1.91 -0.72 5.21
CA THR A 100 0.90 -0.12 6.09
C THR A 100 0.46 1.21 5.49
N TYR A 101 -0.84 1.45 5.43
CA TYR A 101 -1.46 2.74 5.15
C TYR A 101 -2.21 3.19 6.40
N SER A 102 -2.08 4.45 6.75
CA SER A 102 -2.81 5.03 7.89
C SER A 102 -3.49 6.33 7.47
N PHE A 103 -4.72 6.49 7.94
CA PHE A 103 -5.62 7.61 7.65
C PHE A 103 -5.99 8.26 8.98
N TYR A 104 -5.61 9.51 9.12
CA TYR A 104 -5.81 10.25 10.36
C TYR A 104 -7.07 11.09 10.26
N HIS A 105 -7.93 11.00 11.27
CA HIS A 105 -9.11 11.84 11.47
C HIS A 105 -8.84 12.76 12.67
N PRO A 106 -9.19 14.06 12.62
CA PRO A 106 -9.02 14.95 13.78
C PRO A 106 -9.85 14.55 15.00
N GLN A 107 -10.89 13.75 14.76
CA GLN A 107 -11.89 13.38 15.74
C GLN A 107 -12.54 12.05 15.34
N ASP A 108 -12.78 11.17 16.32
CA ASP A 108 -13.81 10.14 16.24
C ASP A 108 -15.13 10.72 16.76
N TRP A 109 -16.17 10.74 15.93
CA TRP A 109 -17.42 11.44 16.22
C TRP A 109 -18.63 10.52 16.15
N THR A 110 -19.54 10.75 17.08
CA THR A 110 -20.89 10.19 17.10
C THR A 110 -21.89 11.26 17.52
N ASP A 111 -23.13 11.13 17.05
CA ASP A 111 -24.27 11.94 17.51
C ASP A 111 -24.79 11.50 18.89
N ILE A 112 -24.31 10.36 19.42
CA ILE A 112 -24.70 9.82 20.72
C ILE A 112 -23.74 10.36 21.78
N PRO A 113 -24.20 11.18 22.75
CA PRO A 113 -23.32 11.73 23.76
C PRO A 113 -22.70 10.62 24.63
N PHE A 114 -21.38 10.69 24.86
CA PHE A 114 -20.60 9.76 25.67
C PHE A 114 -20.49 8.33 25.11
N ASP A 115 -20.53 8.19 23.79
CA ASP A 115 -20.41 6.91 23.09
C ASP A 115 -19.16 6.89 22.20
N GLN A 116 -18.02 6.60 22.83
CA GLN A 116 -16.72 6.42 22.17
C GLN A 116 -16.15 7.64 21.44
N GLU A 117 -16.80 8.82 21.44
CA GLU A 117 -16.21 9.98 20.79
C GLU A 117 -14.87 10.36 21.43
N HIS A 118 -13.86 10.63 20.61
CA HIS A 118 -12.54 11.02 21.11
C HIS A 118 -11.74 11.92 20.17
N GLU A 119 -10.78 12.59 20.79
CA GLU A 119 -9.77 13.39 20.12
C GLU A 119 -8.88 12.50 19.26
N ASN A 120 -8.81 12.80 17.97
CA ASN A 120 -8.12 12.02 16.95
C ASN A 120 -8.70 10.63 16.70
N ASP A 121 -8.44 10.12 15.51
CA ASP A 121 -8.51 8.70 15.21
C ASP A 121 -7.47 8.34 14.14
N LEU A 122 -6.96 7.11 14.18
CA LEU A 122 -5.98 6.62 13.21
C LEU A 122 -6.33 5.19 12.79
N GLU A 123 -7.06 5.12 11.68
CA GLU A 123 -7.46 3.86 11.06
C GLU A 123 -6.57 3.53 9.87
N GLY A 124 -6.73 2.34 9.30
CA GLY A 124 -5.97 1.97 8.10
C GLY A 124 -5.93 0.50 7.78
N LEU A 125 -4.85 0.10 7.11
CA LEU A 125 -4.63 -1.29 6.75
C LEU A 125 -3.16 -1.65 6.57
N LEU A 126 -2.87 -2.93 6.76
CA LEU A 126 -1.68 -3.59 6.27
C LEU A 126 -1.97 -4.25 4.91
N THR A 127 -1.07 -4.10 3.95
CA THR A 127 -1.12 -4.77 2.63
C THR A 127 0.02 -5.77 2.52
N ILE A 128 -0.30 -7.01 2.15
CA ILE A 128 0.66 -8.10 2.00
C ILE A 128 0.86 -8.38 0.51
N VAL A 129 2.10 -8.19 0.04
CA VAL A 129 2.45 -8.32 -1.39
C VAL A 129 3.60 -9.30 -1.55
N ARG A 130 3.40 -10.38 -2.30
CA ARG A 130 4.45 -11.34 -2.62
C ARG A 130 5.35 -10.81 -3.73
N LYS A 131 6.66 -10.93 -3.51
CA LYS A 131 7.69 -10.69 -4.53
C LYS A 131 7.69 -11.86 -5.51
N ASP A 132 7.26 -11.62 -6.75
CA ASP A 132 7.18 -12.64 -7.81
C ASP A 132 8.16 -12.39 -8.97
N GLY A 133 9.10 -11.45 -8.77
CA GLY A 133 10.06 -11.01 -9.78
C GLY A 133 9.57 -9.85 -10.65
N SER A 134 8.29 -9.47 -10.56
CA SER A 134 7.79 -8.22 -11.15
C SER A 134 8.15 -7.00 -10.31
N ALA A 135 8.05 -5.81 -10.91
CA ALA A 135 8.40 -4.55 -10.24
C ALA A 135 7.56 -4.23 -8.99
N PHE A 136 6.30 -4.69 -8.96
CA PHE A 136 5.35 -4.38 -7.89
C PHE A 136 4.81 -5.63 -7.18
N GLY A 137 5.21 -6.83 -7.58
CA GLY A 137 4.75 -8.08 -6.98
C GLY A 137 3.27 -8.36 -7.18
N LYS A 138 2.77 -9.31 -6.40
CA LYS A 138 1.37 -9.76 -6.41
C LYS A 138 0.73 -9.54 -5.05
N LEU A 139 -0.39 -8.82 -5.02
CA LEU A 139 -1.21 -8.67 -3.82
C LEU A 139 -1.74 -10.03 -3.36
N GLU A 140 -1.57 -10.35 -2.07
CA GLU A 140 -2.02 -11.62 -1.49
C GLU A 140 -3.01 -11.43 -0.34
N GLY A 141 -3.01 -10.28 0.32
CA GLY A 141 -4.00 -9.99 1.34
C GLY A 141 -3.90 -8.58 1.88
N VAL A 142 -4.91 -8.21 2.67
CA VAL A 142 -4.89 -7.03 3.51
C VAL A 142 -5.42 -7.39 4.90
N VAL A 143 -5.03 -6.60 5.88
CA VAL A 143 -5.63 -6.58 7.21
C VAL A 143 -6.06 -5.15 7.49
N THR A 144 -7.35 -4.91 7.67
CA THR A 144 -7.91 -3.60 8.06
C THR A 144 -8.10 -3.55 9.57
N VAL A 145 -8.06 -2.35 10.14
CA VAL A 145 -8.41 -2.10 11.54
C VAL A 145 -9.79 -1.44 11.62
N PHE A 146 -10.49 -1.73 12.71
CA PHE A 146 -11.71 -1.05 13.14
C PHE A 146 -11.71 -1.06 14.68
N HIS A 147 -11.47 0.10 15.29
CA HIS A 147 -11.22 0.23 16.72
C HIS A 147 -10.14 -0.76 17.22
N ASN A 148 -10.55 -1.82 17.94
CA ASN A 148 -9.65 -2.81 18.53
C ASN A 148 -9.57 -4.12 17.71
N ASP A 149 -10.33 -4.20 16.63
CA ASP A 149 -10.48 -5.41 15.83
C ASP A 149 -9.71 -5.31 14.51
N PHE A 150 -9.22 -6.46 14.05
CA PHE A 150 -8.53 -6.60 12.78
C PHE A 150 -9.31 -7.56 11.88
N TYR A 151 -9.50 -7.17 10.63
CA TYR A 151 -10.21 -7.97 9.64
C TYR A 151 -9.33 -8.25 8.42
N SER A 152 -9.20 -9.52 8.05
CA SER A 152 -8.31 -9.98 6.99
C SER A 152 -9.09 -10.34 5.73
N TYR A 153 -8.66 -9.80 4.59
CA TYR A 153 -9.28 -10.08 3.30
C TYR A 153 -8.24 -10.49 2.27
N THR A 154 -8.62 -11.40 1.38
CA THR A 154 -7.72 -11.89 0.32
C THR A 154 -8.33 -11.67 -1.06
N PRO A 155 -7.54 -11.35 -2.10
CA PRO A 155 -8.03 -11.37 -3.47
C PRO A 155 -8.26 -12.82 -3.93
N THR A 156 -9.12 -13.02 -4.93
CA THR A 156 -9.37 -14.34 -5.51
C THR A 156 -8.05 -15.00 -5.97
N GLY A 157 -7.83 -16.24 -5.55
CA GLY A 157 -6.62 -17.01 -5.89
C GLY A 157 -5.38 -16.63 -5.07
N SER A 158 -5.55 -15.93 -3.94
CA SER A 158 -4.50 -15.79 -2.93
C SER A 158 -4.06 -17.14 -2.37
N PRO A 159 -2.76 -17.34 -2.07
CA PRO A 159 -2.30 -18.55 -1.39
C PRO A 159 -2.49 -18.50 0.14
N LEU A 160 -2.83 -17.34 0.71
CA LEU A 160 -3.05 -17.18 2.15
C LEU A 160 -4.26 -18.02 2.59
N ARG A 161 -4.21 -18.53 3.82
CA ARG A 161 -5.23 -19.43 4.40
C ARG A 161 -5.50 -19.01 5.85
N ASN A 162 -6.65 -19.42 6.36
CA ASN A 162 -6.94 -19.35 7.79
C ASN A 162 -5.83 -20.02 8.60
N GLY A 163 -5.60 -19.51 9.81
CA GLY A 163 -4.60 -20.05 10.73
C GLY A 163 -4.76 -19.43 12.11
N ALA A 164 -3.74 -18.69 12.56
CA ALA A 164 -3.83 -17.89 13.78
C ALA A 164 -4.78 -16.69 13.64
N GLU A 165 -5.07 -16.29 12.40
CA GLU A 165 -6.06 -15.27 12.03
C GLU A 165 -7.05 -15.89 11.02
N SER A 166 -8.30 -15.44 11.04
CA SER A 166 -9.32 -15.82 10.06
C SER A 166 -9.28 -14.91 8.83
N ILE A 167 -9.61 -15.45 7.66
CA ILE A 167 -9.90 -14.65 6.47
C ILE A 167 -11.40 -14.34 6.48
N ASP A 168 -11.74 -13.08 6.74
CA ASP A 168 -13.11 -12.57 6.87
C ASP A 168 -13.82 -12.43 5.52
N GLY A 169 -13.07 -12.38 4.42
CA GLY A 169 -13.69 -12.40 3.11
C GLY A 169 -12.76 -12.21 1.92
N THR A 170 -13.40 -11.98 0.77
CA THR A 170 -12.72 -11.70 -0.49
C THR A 170 -12.63 -10.19 -0.73
N LEU A 171 -11.44 -9.71 -1.07
CA LEU A 171 -11.21 -8.33 -1.46
C LEU A 171 -11.99 -7.95 -2.71
N THR A 172 -12.67 -6.81 -2.65
CA THR A 172 -13.22 -6.18 -3.84
C THR A 172 -12.12 -5.39 -4.55
N MET A 173 -12.01 -5.55 -5.87
CA MET A 173 -11.01 -4.88 -6.70
C MET A 173 -11.70 -4.01 -7.74
N ASN A 174 -11.31 -2.74 -7.83
CA ASN A 174 -11.83 -1.79 -8.82
C ASN A 174 -10.71 -1.22 -9.68
N SER A 175 -11.05 -0.84 -10.92
CA SER A 175 -10.11 -0.16 -11.80
C SER A 175 -10.06 1.32 -11.48
N TYR A 176 -8.87 1.85 -11.20
CA TYR A 176 -8.61 3.28 -11.06
C TYR A 176 -7.31 3.65 -11.78
N SER A 177 -7.37 4.68 -12.62
CA SER A 177 -6.24 5.11 -13.47
C SER A 177 -5.60 3.93 -14.26
N ARG A 178 -6.43 3.03 -14.80
CA ARG A 178 -6.05 1.82 -15.57
C ARG A 178 -5.33 0.72 -14.77
N HIS A 179 -5.28 0.80 -13.45
CA HIS A 179 -4.77 -0.27 -12.59
C HIS A 179 -5.87 -0.84 -11.69
N LEU A 180 -5.84 -2.15 -11.44
CA LEU A 180 -6.69 -2.79 -10.43
C LEU A 180 -6.20 -2.41 -9.04
N ARG A 181 -7.08 -1.83 -8.23
CA ARG A 181 -6.81 -1.43 -6.85
C ARG A 181 -7.80 -2.10 -5.91
N LYS A 182 -7.30 -2.43 -4.72
CA LYS A 182 -8.14 -2.86 -3.60
C LYS A 182 -9.10 -1.73 -3.23
N GLN A 183 -10.38 -2.06 -3.13
CA GLN A 183 -11.41 -1.16 -2.64
C GLN A 183 -11.61 -1.44 -1.14
N LEU A 184 -11.45 -0.40 -0.33
CA LEU A 184 -11.90 -0.40 1.05
C LEU A 184 -13.36 0.05 1.04
N LYS A 185 -14.23 -0.76 1.63
CA LYS A 185 -15.58 -0.33 1.98
C LYS A 185 -15.54 0.23 3.40
N PRO A 186 -16.44 1.17 3.75
CA PRO A 186 -16.62 1.51 5.15
C PRO A 186 -16.96 0.23 5.90
N LEU A 187 -16.11 -0.14 6.87
CA LEU A 187 -16.56 -0.92 8.01
C LEU A 187 -17.48 0.05 8.72
N CYS A 188 -18.79 -0.24 8.75
CA CYS A 188 -19.77 0.71 9.27
C CYS A 188 -19.30 1.26 10.62
N GLY A 189 -19.20 2.58 10.72
CA GLY A 189 -19.16 3.28 12.02
C GLY A 189 -20.47 3.05 12.78
#